data_AF-B0XM41-F1
#
_entry.id   AF-B0XM41-F1
#
_cell.length_a   1.000
_cell.length_b   1.000
_cell.length_c   1.000
_cell.angle_alpha   90.00
_cell.angle_beta   90.00
_cell.angle_gamma   90.00
#
_symmetry.space_group_name_H-M   'P 1'
#
loop_
_entity.id
_entity.type
_entity.pdbx_description
1 polymer ?
#
loop_
_entity_poly.entity_id
_entity_poly.type
_entity_poly.pdbx_seq_one_letter_code
_entity_poly.pdbx_strand_id
1 'polypeptide(L)'
;MTSSSTLLPSAPRVELNPRVVLQPPLSRCGHGPGLILIRPSHFAECQEKNNSLDPEPLQKWAEESYAIVQISLDAESSGDKDRVLDAVKTAMEGLDSLQECDKKDQFGLLGMHVYGSEADYAPDFAKILDAIVAARIAALVYFGRWETLAAIPALVHIPGASNSIQETESRTVYTYPDVSSAGFIVPGHADFKYSTAGVAHTRSLSFLKKHLDGPYFNLEKIWEEHTYYEFRDRSVEKTMATMVQEPYVNHVPTTDAGKMTGGIGRARLSNFYLNHFIFNNPDDTALELISRTVGIDRVVDEFIFSLTHNKEIDWLIPGIPPTGKPLRIPFTSVVNIRGDRLYHEHIAWDQATVLVQLGLMPDYLPFPYALPDGRLPGPGKRFEYRVPAAGVKTAQKLENEHKVPSNQMFEYKIREVDDN
;
A
#
# COMPACT_ATOMS: atom_id res chain seq x y z
N MET A 1 18.37 -0.29 17.47
CA MET A 1 18.48 1.10 17.91
C MET A 1 17.07 1.67 17.86
N THR A 2 16.43 1.86 19.02
CA THR A 2 15.20 2.64 19.10
C THR A 2 15.59 4.09 18.82
N SER A 3 15.33 4.58 17.62
CA SER A 3 15.54 5.98 17.29
C SER A 3 14.63 6.81 18.20
N SER A 4 15.21 7.61 19.09
CA SER A 4 14.46 8.59 19.89
C SER A 4 13.95 9.77 19.07
N SER A 5 14.31 9.85 17.79
CA SER A 5 13.89 10.93 16.91
C SER A 5 12.47 10.70 16.43
N THR A 6 11.59 11.65 16.74
CA THR A 6 10.21 11.71 16.25
C THR A 6 10.08 12.48 14.92
N LEU A 7 11.19 13.04 14.44
CA LEU A 7 11.25 13.78 13.19
C LEU A 7 11.35 12.84 11.97
N LEU A 8 10.75 13.29 10.87
CA LEU A 8 10.91 12.63 9.58
C LEU A 8 12.34 12.88 9.05
N PRO A 9 12.92 11.93 8.30
CA PRO A 9 14.17 12.17 7.59
C PRO A 9 13.95 13.33 6.63
N SER A 10 14.89 14.27 6.62
CA SER A 10 14.86 15.42 5.73
C SER A 10 16.17 15.46 4.98
N ALA A 11 16.09 15.26 3.66
CA ALA A 11 17.20 15.40 2.76
C ALA A 11 16.77 16.33 1.61
N PRO A 12 17.35 17.53 1.49
CA PRO A 12 16.99 18.46 0.44
C PRO A 12 17.35 17.89 -0.94
N ARG A 13 16.53 18.22 -1.94
CA ARG A 13 16.84 17.94 -3.34
C ARG A 13 18.05 18.74 -3.77
N VAL A 14 18.85 18.15 -4.66
CA VAL A 14 20.02 18.79 -5.26
C VAL A 14 19.79 18.91 -6.76
N GLU A 15 19.68 20.14 -7.26
CA GLU A 15 19.64 20.40 -8.70
C GLU A 15 21.05 20.26 -9.27
N LEU A 16 21.29 19.23 -10.07
CA LEU A 16 22.58 19.03 -10.75
C LEU A 16 22.65 19.88 -12.02
N ASN A 17 21.52 19.99 -12.74
CA ASN A 17 21.31 20.91 -13.85
C ASN A 17 19.78 21.09 -14.08
N PRO A 18 19.33 21.93 -15.05
CA PRO A 18 17.90 22.20 -15.26
C PRO A 18 17.01 20.98 -15.59
N ARG A 19 17.59 19.85 -15.99
CA ARG A 19 16.87 18.61 -16.35
C ARG A 19 17.15 17.45 -15.40
N VAL A 20 18.14 17.57 -14.52
CA VAL A 20 18.67 16.50 -13.68
C VAL A 20 18.60 16.90 -12.22
N VAL A 21 17.79 16.19 -11.45
CA VAL A 21 17.55 16.45 -10.02
C VAL A 21 17.89 15.20 -9.22
N LEU A 22 18.73 15.36 -8.19
CA LEU A 22 19.11 14.32 -7.25
C LEU A 22 18.28 14.43 -5.96
N GLN A 23 17.85 13.29 -5.44
CA GLN A 23 17.17 13.15 -4.15
C GLN A 23 17.91 12.08 -3.32
N PRO A 24 18.51 12.44 -2.18
CA PRO A 24 19.05 11.45 -1.26
C PRO A 24 17.92 10.62 -0.60
N PRO A 25 18.23 9.43 -0.07
CA PRO A 25 17.27 8.58 0.64
C PRO A 25 16.50 9.31 1.74
N LEU A 26 15.20 9.02 1.86
CA LEU A 26 14.27 9.57 2.85
C LEU A 26 13.83 8.54 3.91
N SER A 27 14.70 7.56 4.19
CA SER A 27 14.55 6.58 5.27
C SER A 27 15.39 6.96 6.49
N ARG A 28 15.19 6.32 7.64
CA ARG A 28 16.04 6.52 8.85
C ARG A 28 17.43 5.94 8.68
N CYS A 29 17.65 4.94 7.82
CA CYS A 29 19.01 4.47 7.54
C CYS A 29 19.81 5.50 6.73
N GLY A 30 19.13 6.34 5.94
CA GLY A 30 19.75 7.49 5.28
C GLY A 30 20.74 7.12 4.17
N HIS A 31 20.76 5.86 3.74
CA HIS A 31 21.58 5.39 2.63
C HIS A 31 20.84 4.30 1.84
N GLY A 32 21.24 4.05 0.59
CA GLY A 32 20.78 2.91 -0.19
C GLY A 32 21.23 2.91 -1.64
N PRO A 33 20.77 1.95 -2.45
CA PRO A 33 21.20 1.78 -3.84
C PRO A 33 20.85 2.97 -4.73
N GLY A 34 21.68 3.19 -5.75
CA GLY A 34 21.45 4.22 -6.76
C GLY A 34 20.38 3.83 -7.79
N LEU A 35 19.51 4.77 -8.12
CA LEU A 35 18.42 4.61 -9.08
C LEU A 35 18.35 5.82 -10.02
N ILE A 36 18.34 5.58 -11.33
CA ILE A 36 18.09 6.63 -12.32
C ILE A 36 16.64 6.55 -12.78
N LEU A 37 15.90 7.65 -12.73
CA LEU A 37 14.54 7.75 -13.28
C LEU A 37 14.56 8.65 -14.50
N ILE A 38 14.19 8.14 -15.66
CA ILE A 38 13.95 8.95 -16.85
C ILE A 38 12.44 9.15 -17.00
N ARG A 39 12.02 10.40 -17.17
CA ARG A 39 10.61 10.74 -17.40
C ARG A 39 10.43 11.80 -18.49
N PRO A 40 9.25 11.86 -19.13
CA PRO A 40 8.90 12.97 -20.00
C PRO A 40 8.80 14.28 -19.19
N SER A 41 9.30 15.38 -19.75
CA SER A 41 9.25 16.71 -19.10
C SER A 41 7.83 17.15 -18.81
N HIS A 42 6.88 16.85 -19.71
CA HIS A 42 5.47 17.24 -19.57
C HIS A 42 4.75 16.57 -18.38
N PHE A 43 5.29 15.47 -17.82
CA PHE A 43 4.75 14.89 -16.59
C PHE A 43 4.99 15.78 -15.35
N ALA A 44 5.79 16.85 -15.45
CA ALA A 44 5.93 17.81 -14.36
C ALA A 44 4.57 18.45 -14.00
N GLU A 45 3.71 18.70 -14.99
CA GLU A 45 2.37 19.27 -14.80
C GLU A 45 1.41 18.31 -14.08
N CYS A 46 1.68 16.99 -14.11
CA CYS A 46 0.87 16.00 -13.41
C CYS A 46 0.97 16.21 -11.90
N GLN A 47 2.17 16.54 -11.40
CA GLN A 47 2.38 16.68 -9.96
C GLN A 47 1.57 17.83 -9.37
N GLU A 48 1.39 18.93 -10.10
CA GLU A 48 0.55 20.06 -9.68
C GLU A 48 -0.94 19.68 -9.56
N LYS A 49 -1.35 18.64 -10.30
CA LYS A 49 -2.73 18.13 -10.34
C LYS A 49 -2.93 16.91 -9.43
N ASN A 50 -1.90 16.47 -8.70
CA ASN A 50 -1.97 15.30 -7.86
C ASN A 50 -2.86 15.55 -6.63
N ASN A 51 -4.00 14.86 -6.58
CA ASN A 51 -4.93 14.87 -5.45
C ASN A 51 -4.91 13.55 -4.66
N SER A 52 -3.95 12.66 -4.95
CA SER A 52 -3.78 11.38 -4.29
C SER A 52 -2.69 11.45 -3.22
N LEU A 53 -2.65 10.43 -2.35
CA LEU A 53 -1.59 10.27 -1.34
C LEU A 53 -0.35 9.57 -1.91
N ASP A 54 -0.36 9.17 -3.18
CA ASP A 54 0.83 8.63 -3.83
C ASP A 54 1.72 9.79 -4.26
N PRO A 55 2.96 9.92 -3.72
CA PRO A 55 3.82 11.05 -4.07
C PRO A 55 4.43 10.86 -5.46
N GLU A 56 5.03 11.93 -5.99
CA GLU A 56 5.77 11.85 -7.24
C GLU A 56 6.87 10.76 -7.19
N PRO A 57 7.22 10.14 -8.33
CA PRO A 57 8.21 9.06 -8.38
C PRO A 57 9.51 9.34 -7.62
N LEU A 58 10.04 10.57 -7.72
CA LEU A 58 11.28 10.96 -7.05
C LEU A 58 11.19 10.80 -5.53
N GLN A 59 10.13 11.30 -4.90
CA GLN A 59 9.91 11.15 -3.46
C GLN A 59 9.55 9.71 -3.10
N LYS A 60 8.71 9.06 -3.91
CA LYS A 60 8.24 7.68 -3.67
C LYS A 60 9.40 6.70 -3.53
N TRP A 61 10.36 6.74 -4.46
CA TRP A 61 11.53 5.87 -4.41
C TRP A 61 12.54 6.27 -3.33
N ALA A 62 12.60 7.55 -2.96
CA ALA A 62 13.48 8.02 -1.88
C ALA A 62 12.99 7.53 -0.52
N GLU A 63 11.68 7.51 -0.30
CA GLU A 63 11.08 6.92 0.89
C GLU A 63 11.27 5.39 0.94
N GLU A 64 11.47 4.72 -0.20
CA GLU A 64 11.94 3.32 -0.27
C GLU A 64 13.45 3.16 0.04
N SER A 65 14.12 4.26 0.39
CA SER A 65 15.54 4.35 0.71
C SER A 65 16.51 4.27 -0.47
N TYR A 66 16.07 4.49 -1.70
CA TYR A 66 16.98 4.64 -2.83
C TYR A 66 17.60 6.04 -2.86
N ALA A 67 18.83 6.14 -3.36
CA ALA A 67 19.40 7.41 -3.80
C ALA A 67 19.03 7.61 -5.27
N ILE A 68 18.29 8.66 -5.60
CA ILE A 68 17.66 8.78 -6.91
C ILE A 68 18.16 9.99 -7.66
N VAL A 69 18.40 9.82 -8.95
CA VAL A 69 18.50 10.95 -9.89
C VAL A 69 17.40 10.85 -10.94
N GLN A 70 16.60 11.90 -11.03
CA GLN A 70 15.57 12.06 -12.05
C GLN A 70 16.09 12.89 -13.22
N ILE A 71 15.93 12.38 -14.43
CA ILE A 71 16.23 13.04 -15.70
C ILE A 71 14.88 13.34 -16.40
N SER A 72 14.65 14.61 -16.73
CA SER A 72 13.46 15.06 -17.48
C SER A 72 13.82 15.37 -18.92
N LEU A 73 13.16 14.69 -19.87
CA LEU A 73 13.41 14.86 -21.31
C LEU A 73 12.14 15.27 -22.05
N ASP A 74 12.27 16.23 -22.95
CA ASP A 74 11.27 16.59 -23.96
C ASP A 74 11.59 15.91 -25.31
N ALA A 75 10.74 16.10 -26.32
CA ALA A 75 10.93 15.50 -27.64
C ALA A 75 12.23 15.96 -28.33
N GLU A 76 12.70 17.19 -28.09
CA GLU A 76 13.94 17.69 -28.70
C GLU A 76 15.17 17.04 -28.03
N SER A 77 15.21 17.03 -26.70
CA SER A 77 16.32 16.53 -25.92
C SER A 77 16.44 15.01 -25.91
N SER A 78 15.32 14.29 -25.99
CA SER A 78 15.35 12.83 -26.15
C SER A 78 15.80 12.37 -27.54
N GLY A 79 15.71 13.24 -28.56
CA GLY A 79 16.21 12.96 -29.91
C GLY A 79 17.69 13.26 -30.12
N ASP A 80 18.34 13.92 -29.17
CA ASP A 80 19.74 14.32 -29.24
C ASP A 80 20.60 13.40 -28.37
N LYS A 81 21.37 12.53 -29.03
CA LYS A 81 22.23 11.54 -28.38
C LYS A 81 23.21 12.17 -27.38
N ASP A 82 23.79 13.31 -27.70
CA ASP A 82 24.80 13.95 -26.85
C ASP A 82 24.14 14.53 -25.60
N ARG A 83 22.93 15.11 -25.74
CA ARG A 83 22.16 15.60 -24.59
C ARG A 83 21.70 14.47 -23.66
N VAL A 84 21.23 13.34 -24.20
CA VAL A 84 20.84 12.19 -23.37
C VAL A 84 22.07 11.61 -22.65
N LEU A 85 23.19 11.46 -23.37
CA LEU A 85 24.44 10.96 -22.79
C LEU A 85 24.95 11.88 -21.67
N ASP A 86 24.95 13.19 -21.88
CA ASP A 86 25.37 14.18 -20.87
C ASP A 86 24.48 14.14 -19.63
N ALA A 87 23.16 14.01 -19.80
CA ALA A 87 22.23 13.90 -18.70
C ALA A 87 22.43 12.61 -17.88
N VAL A 88 22.61 11.46 -18.54
CA VAL A 88 22.88 10.18 -17.88
C VAL A 88 24.24 10.21 -17.17
N LYS A 89 25.27 10.79 -17.80
CA LYS A 89 26.59 10.96 -17.18
C LYS A 89 26.50 11.85 -15.93
N THR A 90 25.82 12.98 -16.02
CA THR A 90 25.57 13.88 -14.87
C THR A 90 24.86 13.12 -13.74
N ALA A 91 23.87 12.28 -14.07
CA ALA A 91 23.17 11.48 -13.08
C ALA A 91 24.06 10.46 -12.37
N MET A 92 24.90 9.76 -13.13
CA MET A 92 25.86 8.79 -12.60
C MET A 92 26.91 9.48 -11.71
N GLU A 93 27.47 10.62 -12.15
CA GLU A 93 28.42 11.41 -11.38
C GLU A 93 27.79 11.95 -10.07
N GLY A 94 26.53 12.39 -10.14
CA GLY A 94 25.76 12.80 -8.98
C GLY A 94 25.64 11.69 -7.94
N LEU A 95 25.23 10.49 -8.36
CA LEU A 95 25.13 9.32 -7.48
C LEU A 95 26.51 8.89 -6.94
N ASP A 96 27.54 8.91 -7.78
CA ASP A 96 28.91 8.56 -7.37
C ASP A 96 29.47 9.55 -6.33
N SER A 97 29.05 10.82 -6.39
CA SER A 97 29.45 11.86 -5.44
C SER A 97 28.67 11.81 -4.11
N LEU A 98 27.50 11.17 -4.09
CA LEU A 98 26.62 11.10 -2.91
C LEU A 98 27.15 10.07 -1.91
N GLN A 99 27.32 10.46 -0.64
CA GLN A 99 27.81 9.56 0.40
C GLN A 99 26.76 8.53 0.81
N GLU A 100 25.50 8.92 0.70
CA GLU A 100 24.29 8.17 1.00
C GLU A 100 23.95 7.15 -0.10
N CYS A 101 24.64 7.18 -1.25
CA CYS A 101 24.49 6.16 -2.28
C CYS A 101 25.42 4.98 -1.99
N ASP A 102 24.86 3.79 -1.81
CA ASP A 102 25.62 2.58 -1.54
C ASP A 102 26.58 2.26 -2.69
N LYS A 103 27.87 2.15 -2.37
CA LYS A 103 28.93 1.77 -3.30
C LYS A 103 29.32 0.33 -3.04
N LYS A 104 28.48 -0.63 -3.46
CA LYS A 104 28.82 -2.05 -3.35
C LYS A 104 29.91 -2.39 -4.39
N ASP A 105 31.15 -2.29 -3.95
CA ASP A 105 32.40 -2.81 -4.52
C ASP A 105 32.59 -2.67 -6.05
N GLN A 106 33.11 -1.51 -6.45
CA GLN A 106 33.79 -1.19 -7.72
C GLN A 106 33.03 -1.30 -9.06
N PHE A 107 31.76 -1.71 -9.09
CA PHE A 107 30.95 -1.63 -10.33
C PHE A 107 29.64 -0.84 -10.21
N GLY A 108 29.25 -0.38 -9.01
CA GLY A 108 28.19 0.63 -8.82
C GLY A 108 26.95 0.36 -9.68
N LEU A 109 26.35 -0.83 -9.50
CA LEU A 109 25.18 -1.28 -10.24
C LEU A 109 23.97 -0.42 -9.88
N LEU A 110 23.37 0.19 -10.91
CA LEU A 110 22.22 1.08 -10.79
C LEU A 110 20.96 0.38 -11.29
N GLY A 111 19.83 0.71 -10.67
CA GLY A 111 18.53 0.52 -11.32
C GLY A 111 18.28 1.66 -12.30
N MET A 112 17.51 1.41 -13.34
CA MET A 112 16.96 2.49 -14.17
C MET A 112 15.48 2.28 -14.47
N HIS A 113 14.69 3.34 -14.27
CA HIS A 113 13.28 3.38 -14.64
C HIS A 113 13.08 4.29 -15.84
N VAL A 114 12.20 3.88 -16.75
CA VAL A 114 11.73 4.72 -17.85
C VAL A 114 10.22 4.85 -17.74
N TYR A 115 9.78 6.07 -17.41
CA TYR A 115 8.38 6.44 -17.34
C TYR A 115 7.87 6.88 -18.72
N GLY A 116 6.60 6.62 -19.01
CA GLY A 116 6.03 6.93 -20.32
C GLY A 116 6.23 5.82 -21.34
N SER A 117 5.65 6.03 -22.51
CA SER A 117 5.72 5.18 -23.70
C SER A 117 6.65 5.78 -24.75
N GLU A 118 6.97 5.04 -25.80
CA GLU A 118 7.74 5.55 -26.94
C GLU A 118 7.15 6.83 -27.55
N ALA A 119 5.83 7.02 -27.49
CA ALA A 119 5.16 8.21 -28.01
C ALA A 119 5.46 9.49 -27.20
N ASP A 120 5.96 9.36 -25.98
CA ASP A 120 6.30 10.49 -25.10
C ASP A 120 7.71 11.05 -25.37
N TYR A 121 8.49 10.40 -26.24
CA TYR A 121 9.88 10.72 -26.54
C TYR A 121 10.11 10.81 -28.07
N ALA A 122 11.31 11.23 -28.49
CA ALA A 122 11.70 11.20 -29.89
C ALA A 122 11.72 9.76 -30.47
N PRO A 123 11.41 9.56 -31.76
CA PRO A 123 11.34 8.22 -32.37
C PRO A 123 12.60 7.34 -32.23
N ASP A 124 13.79 7.94 -32.15
CA ASP A 124 15.06 7.22 -32.00
C ASP A 124 15.56 7.11 -30.55
N PHE A 125 14.78 7.60 -29.57
CA PHE A 125 15.20 7.63 -28.17
C PHE A 125 15.52 6.23 -27.60
N ALA A 126 14.75 5.21 -27.96
CA ALA A 126 15.02 3.83 -27.52
C ALA A 126 16.42 3.36 -27.94
N LYS A 127 16.81 3.61 -29.20
CA LYS A 127 18.16 3.27 -29.72
C LYS A 127 19.25 4.09 -29.05
N ILE A 128 18.98 5.36 -28.76
CA ILE A 128 19.92 6.23 -28.04
C ILE A 128 20.16 5.69 -26.64
N LEU A 129 19.09 5.35 -25.91
CA LEU A 129 19.15 4.82 -24.57
C LEU A 129 19.92 3.49 -24.53
N ASP A 130 19.62 2.59 -25.48
CA ASP A 130 20.31 1.31 -25.63
C ASP A 130 21.84 1.47 -25.79
N ALA A 131 22.27 2.45 -26.57
CA ALA A 131 23.71 2.72 -26.76
C ALA A 131 24.40 3.24 -25.49
N ILE A 132 23.66 3.78 -24.53
CA ILE A 132 24.18 4.40 -23.31
C ILE A 132 24.22 3.40 -22.13
N VAL A 133 23.29 2.45 -22.09
CA VAL A 133 22.99 1.61 -20.91
C VAL A 133 23.99 0.46 -20.64
N ALA A 134 25.07 0.34 -21.42
CA ALA A 134 25.82 -0.91 -21.56
C ALA A 134 26.83 -1.31 -20.44
N ALA A 135 27.04 -0.53 -19.37
CA ALA A 135 28.12 -0.86 -18.42
C ALA A 135 27.80 -0.81 -16.91
N ARG A 136 26.72 -0.16 -16.46
CA ARG A 136 26.44 0.03 -15.01
C ARG A 136 24.99 -0.16 -14.59
N ILE A 137 24.10 -0.56 -15.49
CA ILE A 137 22.70 -0.82 -15.16
C ILE A 137 22.50 -2.32 -14.91
N ALA A 138 22.03 -2.68 -13.72
CA ALA A 138 21.73 -4.08 -13.36
C ALA A 138 20.28 -4.48 -13.62
N ALA A 139 19.38 -3.51 -13.66
CA ALA A 139 17.95 -3.75 -13.80
C ALA A 139 17.24 -2.56 -14.47
N LEU A 140 16.33 -2.88 -15.38
CA LEU A 140 15.51 -1.92 -16.11
C LEU A 140 14.03 -2.09 -15.76
N VAL A 141 13.33 -1.00 -15.51
CA VAL A 141 11.88 -1.01 -15.34
C VAL A 141 11.23 -0.03 -16.31
N TYR A 142 10.30 -0.52 -17.11
CA TYR A 142 9.59 0.26 -18.12
C TYR A 142 8.10 0.37 -17.75
N PHE A 143 7.56 1.59 -17.78
CA PHE A 143 6.13 1.85 -17.59
C PHE A 143 5.47 2.23 -18.91
N GLY A 144 5.43 1.28 -19.84
CA GLY A 144 4.93 1.48 -21.19
C GLY A 144 5.40 0.37 -22.11
N ARG A 145 5.01 0.45 -23.38
CA ARG A 145 5.56 -0.44 -24.42
C ARG A 145 6.90 0.12 -24.88
N TRP A 146 7.93 -0.70 -24.71
CA TRP A 146 9.31 -0.42 -25.10
C TRP A 146 9.90 -1.69 -25.72
N GLU A 147 10.48 -1.60 -26.91
CA GLU A 147 11.29 -2.69 -27.47
C GLU A 147 12.74 -2.55 -26.98
N THR A 148 13.20 -3.42 -26.08
CA THR A 148 14.50 -3.27 -25.41
C THR A 148 15.38 -4.51 -25.53
N LEU A 149 16.70 -4.30 -25.52
CA LEU A 149 17.72 -5.30 -25.84
C LEU A 149 17.93 -6.38 -24.75
N ALA A 150 18.30 -7.58 -25.21
CA ALA A 150 18.20 -8.87 -24.54
C ALA A 150 19.23 -9.18 -23.42
N ALA A 151 20.06 -8.24 -22.98
CA ALA A 151 21.18 -8.55 -22.06
C ALA A 151 20.98 -8.16 -20.60
N ILE A 152 20.19 -7.11 -20.31
CA ILE A 152 19.95 -6.63 -18.94
C ILE A 152 18.57 -7.11 -18.48
N PRO A 153 18.43 -7.62 -17.24
CA PRO A 153 17.12 -7.92 -16.68
C PRO A 153 16.18 -6.72 -16.79
N ALA A 154 15.00 -6.94 -17.39
CA ALA A 154 13.99 -5.92 -17.58
C ALA A 154 12.62 -6.36 -17.05
N LEU A 155 11.93 -5.42 -16.40
CA LEU A 155 10.53 -5.53 -16.00
C LEU A 155 9.71 -4.53 -16.80
N VAL A 156 8.66 -4.99 -17.47
CA VAL A 156 7.84 -4.14 -18.34
C VAL A 156 6.38 -4.15 -17.89
N HIS A 157 5.87 -2.98 -17.57
CA HIS A 157 4.48 -2.74 -17.20
C HIS A 157 3.71 -2.18 -18.38
N ILE A 158 2.83 -2.98 -18.98
CA ILE A 158 2.10 -2.63 -20.20
C ILE A 158 0.64 -2.28 -19.87
N PRO A 159 0.18 -1.06 -20.20
CA PRO A 159 -1.24 -0.72 -20.09
C PRO A 159 -2.08 -1.46 -21.16
N GLY A 160 -3.29 -1.86 -20.80
CA GLY A 160 -4.24 -2.55 -21.66
C GLY A 160 -4.13 -4.08 -21.63
N ALA A 161 -5.06 -4.74 -22.33
CA ALA A 161 -5.25 -6.19 -22.27
C ALA A 161 -4.33 -7.01 -23.20
N SER A 162 -3.69 -6.37 -24.19
CA SER A 162 -2.90 -7.07 -25.21
C SER A 162 -1.41 -7.06 -24.88
N ASN A 163 -0.83 -8.26 -24.83
CA ASN A 163 0.61 -8.46 -24.77
C ASN A 163 1.13 -8.93 -26.15
N SER A 164 1.69 -8.01 -26.94
CA SER A 164 2.45 -8.38 -28.15
C SER A 164 3.93 -8.69 -27.83
N ILE A 165 4.35 -8.48 -26.58
CA ILE A 165 5.74 -8.62 -26.14
C ILE A 165 5.91 -9.95 -25.39
N GLN A 166 6.75 -10.82 -25.91
CA GLN A 166 7.01 -12.12 -25.28
C GLN A 166 7.94 -11.97 -24.07
N GLU A 167 7.63 -12.72 -23.00
CA GLU A 167 8.54 -12.92 -21.89
C GLU A 167 9.80 -13.66 -22.36
N THR A 168 10.94 -13.31 -21.80
CA THR A 168 12.23 -13.97 -22.04
C THR A 168 12.91 -14.22 -20.71
N GLU A 169 14.02 -14.98 -20.68
CA GLU A 169 14.79 -15.21 -19.45
C GLU A 169 15.26 -13.89 -18.80
N SER A 170 15.51 -12.86 -19.61
CA SER A 170 15.92 -11.53 -19.16
C SER A 170 14.78 -10.52 -19.08
N ARG A 171 13.53 -10.90 -19.38
CA ARG A 171 12.41 -9.95 -19.49
C ARG A 171 11.11 -10.51 -18.89
N THR A 172 10.64 -9.85 -17.85
CA THR A 172 9.34 -10.10 -17.23
C THR A 172 8.32 -9.05 -17.67
N VAL A 173 7.11 -9.48 -18.04
CA VAL A 173 6.07 -8.58 -18.57
C VAL A 173 4.80 -8.72 -17.76
N TYR A 174 4.23 -7.58 -17.32
CA TYR A 174 2.91 -7.53 -16.70
C TYR A 174 1.97 -6.63 -17.50
N THR A 175 0.76 -7.11 -17.76
CA THR A 175 -0.30 -6.33 -18.39
C THR A 175 -1.33 -5.86 -17.38
N TYR A 176 -1.94 -4.71 -17.68
CA TYR A 176 -2.93 -4.05 -16.84
C TYR A 176 -4.17 -3.70 -17.68
N PRO A 177 -5.14 -4.62 -17.81
CA PRO A 177 -6.30 -4.46 -18.70
C PRO A 177 -7.20 -3.26 -18.41
N ASP A 178 -7.12 -2.76 -17.19
CA ASP A 178 -8.01 -1.75 -16.61
C ASP A 178 -7.46 -0.32 -16.69
N VAL A 179 -6.31 -0.14 -17.35
CA VAL A 179 -5.66 1.16 -17.60
C VAL A 179 -5.29 1.31 -19.07
N SER A 180 -5.37 2.54 -19.58
CA SER A 180 -5.31 2.88 -21.01
C SER A 180 -3.95 3.37 -21.49
N SER A 181 -3.13 3.94 -20.60
CA SER A 181 -1.87 4.59 -20.98
C SER A 181 -0.76 4.36 -19.95
N ALA A 182 0.48 4.68 -20.34
CA ALA A 182 1.67 4.64 -19.49
C ALA A 182 1.58 5.58 -18.28
N GLY A 183 0.72 6.61 -18.34
CA GLY A 183 0.52 7.55 -17.25
C GLY A 183 -0.20 6.96 -16.02
N PHE A 184 -0.65 5.69 -16.07
CA PHE A 184 -1.35 5.05 -14.95
C PHE A 184 -0.57 5.01 -13.63
N ILE A 185 0.77 5.07 -13.71
CA ILE A 185 1.71 5.05 -12.57
C ILE A 185 2.10 6.46 -12.10
N VAL A 186 1.65 7.53 -12.77
CA VAL A 186 2.07 8.91 -12.53
C VAL A 186 0.97 9.66 -11.78
N PRO A 187 1.13 9.94 -10.48
CA PRO A 187 0.12 10.67 -9.72
C PRO A 187 -0.22 12.03 -10.35
N GLY A 188 -1.52 12.32 -10.45
CA GLY A 188 -2.05 13.53 -11.10
C GLY A 188 -2.11 13.49 -12.64
N HIS A 189 -1.68 12.39 -13.27
CA HIS A 189 -2.01 12.12 -14.67
C HIS A 189 -3.50 11.72 -14.82
N ALA A 190 -4.13 12.04 -15.96
CA ALA A 190 -5.56 11.76 -16.17
C ALA A 190 -5.91 10.27 -16.09
N ASP A 191 -5.00 9.41 -16.55
CA ASP A 191 -5.13 7.94 -16.50
C ASP A 191 -4.59 7.31 -15.20
N PHE A 192 -4.17 8.11 -14.21
CA PHE A 192 -3.62 7.59 -12.95
C PHE A 192 -4.63 6.67 -12.25
N LYS A 193 -4.19 5.48 -11.84
CA LYS A 193 -5.03 4.52 -11.13
C LYS A 193 -4.31 3.94 -9.93
N TYR A 194 -4.71 4.42 -8.75
CA TYR A 194 -4.03 4.13 -7.48
C TYR A 194 -3.82 2.64 -7.21
N SER A 195 -4.84 1.81 -7.35
CA SER A 195 -4.74 0.36 -7.08
C SER A 195 -3.75 -0.33 -8.01
N THR A 196 -3.83 -0.02 -9.30
CA THR A 196 -2.99 -0.62 -10.35
C THR A 196 -1.55 -0.12 -10.25
N ALA A 197 -1.37 1.18 -9.98
CA ALA A 197 -0.08 1.79 -9.67
C ALA A 197 0.60 1.12 -8.46
N GLY A 198 -0.16 0.84 -7.40
CA GLY A 198 0.33 0.12 -6.22
C GLY A 198 0.85 -1.27 -6.54
N VAL A 199 0.10 -2.07 -7.32
CA VAL A 199 0.53 -3.42 -7.74
C VAL A 199 1.78 -3.36 -8.61
N ALA A 200 1.84 -2.42 -9.56
CA ALA A 200 3.02 -2.22 -10.41
C ALA A 200 4.24 -1.81 -9.58
N HIS A 201 4.07 -0.94 -8.59
CA HIS A 201 5.14 -0.53 -7.66
C HIS A 201 5.71 -1.72 -6.88
N THR A 202 4.87 -2.56 -6.27
CA THR A 202 5.31 -3.75 -5.53
C THR A 202 6.09 -4.74 -6.40
N ARG A 203 5.65 -4.94 -7.65
CA ARG A 203 6.36 -5.75 -8.65
C ARG A 203 7.73 -5.15 -9.00
N SER A 204 7.79 -3.85 -9.25
CA SER A 204 9.05 -3.12 -9.48
C SER A 204 9.99 -3.18 -8.29
N LEU A 205 9.48 -3.05 -7.07
CA LEU A 205 10.28 -3.11 -5.86
C LEU A 205 10.88 -4.51 -5.66
N SER A 206 10.08 -5.56 -5.87
CA SER A 206 10.54 -6.96 -5.81
C SER A 206 11.64 -7.23 -6.82
N PHE A 207 11.45 -6.73 -8.04
CA PHE A 207 12.40 -6.85 -9.13
C PHE A 207 13.71 -6.10 -8.85
N LEU A 208 13.64 -4.82 -8.47
CA LEU A 208 14.83 -4.01 -8.17
C LEU A 208 15.60 -4.56 -6.98
N LYS A 209 14.94 -4.88 -5.87
CA LYS A 209 15.63 -5.41 -4.68
C LYS A 209 16.40 -6.70 -5.00
N LYS A 210 15.82 -7.57 -5.85
CA LYS A 210 16.49 -8.80 -6.33
C LYS A 210 17.77 -8.50 -7.12
N HIS A 211 17.76 -7.47 -7.97
CA HIS A 211 18.88 -7.18 -8.87
C HIS A 211 19.92 -6.19 -8.31
N LEU A 212 19.52 -5.37 -7.33
CA LEU A 212 20.38 -4.39 -6.65
C LEU A 212 20.81 -4.83 -5.24
N ASP A 213 20.32 -5.99 -4.79
CA ASP A 213 20.58 -6.54 -3.45
C ASP A 213 20.22 -5.54 -2.33
N GLY A 214 19.01 -4.99 -2.40
CA GLY A 214 18.47 -4.08 -1.40
C GLY A 214 17.73 -2.88 -1.98
N PRO A 215 17.29 -1.94 -1.13
CA PRO A 215 17.43 -1.96 0.33
C PRO A 215 16.44 -2.94 0.98
N TYR A 216 16.89 -3.67 2.01
CA TYR A 216 16.07 -4.63 2.76
C TYR A 216 15.77 -4.12 4.17
N PHE A 217 14.51 -4.22 4.57
CA PHE A 217 14.02 -3.78 5.87
C PHE A 217 13.36 -4.95 6.59
N ASN A 218 13.52 -5.02 7.91
CA ASN A 218 12.78 -5.96 8.73
C ASN A 218 11.36 -5.40 8.96
N LEU A 219 10.44 -5.76 8.07
CA LEU A 219 9.06 -5.26 8.08
C LEU A 219 8.30 -5.64 9.34
N GLU A 220 8.55 -6.84 9.88
CA GLU A 220 7.92 -7.29 11.13
C GLU A 220 8.35 -6.42 12.31
N LYS A 221 9.63 -6.10 12.40
CA LYS A 221 10.14 -5.21 13.45
C LYS A 221 9.58 -3.79 13.34
N ILE A 222 9.40 -3.29 12.12
CA ILE A 222 8.77 -1.99 11.88
C ILE A 222 7.31 -2.01 12.38
N TRP A 223 6.59 -3.10 12.08
CA TRP A 223 5.21 -3.27 12.52
C TRP A 223 5.08 -3.49 14.04
N GLU A 224 5.97 -4.27 14.65
CA GLU A 224 6.06 -4.43 16.10
C GLU A 224 6.39 -3.12 16.82
N GLU A 225 7.28 -2.29 16.25
CA GLU A 225 7.56 -0.96 16.78
C GLU A 225 6.31 -0.07 16.72
N HIS A 226 5.58 -0.08 15.59
CA HIS A 226 4.35 0.68 15.41
C HIS A 226 3.29 0.31 16.47
N THR A 227 2.94 -0.97 16.53
CA THR A 227 1.92 -1.49 17.45
C THR A 227 2.33 -1.35 18.92
N TYR A 228 3.64 -1.44 19.23
CA TYR A 228 4.14 -1.12 20.57
C TYR A 228 3.79 0.32 20.98
N TYR A 229 4.00 1.30 20.09
CA TYR A 229 3.67 2.69 20.41
C TYR A 229 2.16 2.95 20.52
N GLU A 230 1.34 2.27 19.74
CA GLU A 230 -0.12 2.39 19.81
C GLU A 230 -0.71 1.76 21.08
N PHE A 231 -0.32 0.53 21.41
CA PHE A 231 -1.02 -0.27 22.43
C PHE A 231 -0.30 -0.36 23.77
N ARG A 232 1.04 -0.29 23.79
CA ARG A 232 1.84 -0.42 25.02
C ARG A 232 2.30 0.93 25.55
N ASP A 233 3.02 1.70 24.75
CA ASP A 233 3.51 3.03 25.14
C ASP A 233 2.41 4.09 25.12
N ARG A 234 1.38 3.87 24.28
CA ARG A 234 0.25 4.78 24.05
C ARG A 234 0.70 6.20 23.71
N SER A 235 1.61 6.33 22.74
CA SER A 235 2.22 7.59 22.34
C SER A 235 1.88 7.96 20.89
N VAL A 236 0.99 8.94 20.71
CA VAL A 236 0.62 9.48 19.39
C VAL A 236 1.85 9.97 18.63
N GLU A 237 2.76 10.68 19.30
CA GLU A 237 3.95 11.24 18.67
C GLU A 237 4.86 10.15 18.10
N LYS A 238 5.14 9.10 18.88
CA LYS A 238 6.01 8.01 18.44
C LYS A 238 5.33 7.12 17.39
N THR A 239 4.02 6.87 17.51
CA THR A 239 3.23 6.20 16.47
C THR A 239 3.35 6.95 15.15
N MET A 240 3.07 8.26 15.14
CA MET A 240 3.19 9.09 13.93
C MET A 240 4.63 9.17 13.40
N ALA A 241 5.63 9.02 14.27
CA ALA A 241 7.04 8.98 13.88
C ALA A 241 7.47 7.68 13.18
N THR A 242 6.63 6.65 13.12
CA THR A 242 6.86 5.42 12.32
C THR A 242 6.16 5.46 10.96
N MET A 243 5.43 6.53 10.67
CA MET A 243 4.71 6.72 9.41
C MET A 243 5.43 7.68 8.46
N VAL A 244 5.08 7.65 7.17
CA VAL A 244 5.59 8.56 6.13
C VAL A 244 5.02 9.99 6.27
N GLN A 245 5.33 10.85 5.29
CA GLN A 245 4.85 12.23 5.24
C GLN A 245 3.34 12.33 5.01
N GLU A 246 2.76 11.50 4.14
CA GLU A 246 1.32 11.46 3.86
C GLU A 246 0.72 10.07 4.15
N PRO A 247 0.58 9.67 5.42
CA PRO A 247 0.05 8.36 5.79
C PRO A 247 -1.47 8.35 5.86
N TYR A 248 -2.09 7.16 5.81
CA TYR A 248 -3.50 7.02 6.18
C TYR A 248 -3.84 5.68 6.82
N VAL A 249 -4.91 5.68 7.61
CA VAL A 249 -5.50 4.46 8.20
C VAL A 249 -6.97 4.41 7.84
N ASN A 250 -7.43 3.24 7.39
CA ASN A 250 -8.84 2.98 7.09
C ASN A 250 -9.35 1.83 7.94
N HIS A 251 -10.35 2.10 8.77
CA HIS A 251 -11.12 1.09 9.49
C HIS A 251 -12.38 0.73 8.69
N VAL A 252 -12.25 -0.32 7.88
CA VAL A 252 -13.20 -0.67 6.80
C VAL A 252 -14.64 -0.93 7.28
N PRO A 253 -14.91 -1.60 8.42
CA PRO A 253 -16.27 -2.01 8.77
C PRO A 253 -17.17 -0.91 9.36
N THR A 254 -16.60 0.11 10.01
CA THR A 254 -17.37 1.24 10.56
C THR A 254 -17.56 2.32 9.52
N THR A 255 -18.53 2.10 8.63
CA THR A 255 -18.93 3.07 7.59
C THR A 255 -20.39 3.46 7.71
N ASP A 256 -20.69 4.76 7.75
CA ASP A 256 -22.05 5.30 7.59
C ASP A 256 -22.05 6.47 6.59
N ALA A 257 -22.87 6.38 5.55
CA ALA A 257 -23.05 7.41 4.52
C ALA A 257 -21.74 8.03 3.98
N GLY A 258 -20.68 7.22 3.80
CA GLY A 258 -19.36 7.67 3.32
C GLY A 258 -18.42 8.20 4.41
N LYS A 259 -18.78 8.11 5.69
CA LYS A 259 -17.91 8.40 6.83
C LYS A 259 -17.29 7.10 7.32
N MET A 260 -15.96 7.02 7.34
CA MET A 260 -15.19 5.88 7.83
C MET A 260 -14.27 6.36 8.97
N THR A 261 -14.05 5.53 9.97
CA THR A 261 -13.08 5.86 11.04
C THR A 261 -11.65 5.66 10.53
N GLY A 262 -10.72 6.43 11.10
CA GLY A 262 -9.34 6.54 10.61
C GLY A 262 -8.94 7.98 10.33
N GLY A 263 -7.90 8.17 9.53
CA GLY A 263 -7.38 9.50 9.21
C GLY A 263 -6.45 9.50 8.01
N ILE A 264 -6.44 10.61 7.27
CA ILE A 264 -5.60 10.83 6.08
C ILE A 264 -4.68 12.03 6.31
N GLY A 265 -3.39 11.85 6.06
CA GLY A 265 -2.35 12.82 6.31
C GLY A 265 -2.05 12.96 7.80
N ARG A 266 -0.86 13.49 8.13
CA ARG A 266 -0.36 13.46 9.51
C ARG A 266 -1.26 14.20 10.49
N ALA A 267 -1.81 15.35 10.11
CA ALA A 267 -2.65 16.15 11.00
C ALA A 267 -3.94 15.43 11.40
N ARG A 268 -4.70 14.91 10.42
CA ARG A 268 -5.98 14.24 10.69
C ARG A 268 -5.77 12.89 11.37
N LEU A 269 -4.73 12.16 10.98
CA LEU A 269 -4.40 10.88 11.61
C LEU A 269 -3.90 11.05 13.05
N SER A 270 -3.12 12.09 13.35
CA SER A 270 -2.74 12.43 14.74
C SER A 270 -3.97 12.74 15.58
N ASN A 271 -4.92 13.51 15.03
CA ASN A 271 -6.18 13.81 15.71
C ASN A 271 -7.02 12.55 15.96
N PHE A 272 -7.07 11.64 14.99
CA PHE A 272 -7.72 10.34 15.13
C PHE A 272 -7.06 9.53 16.25
N TYR A 273 -5.74 9.38 16.23
CA TYR A 273 -5.03 8.62 17.26
C TYR A 273 -5.20 9.19 18.67
N LEU A 274 -5.14 10.52 18.80
CA LEU A 274 -5.26 11.21 20.07
C LEU A 274 -6.66 11.10 20.68
N ASN A 275 -7.71 11.25 19.87
CA ASN A 275 -9.07 11.42 20.40
C ASN A 275 -9.97 10.19 20.24
N HIS A 276 -9.61 9.28 19.34
CA HIS A 276 -10.52 8.21 18.89
C HIS A 276 -9.91 6.82 18.92
N PHE A 277 -8.59 6.64 19.16
CA PHE A 277 -7.97 5.31 19.08
C PHE A 277 -7.12 4.96 20.30
N ILE A 278 -5.91 5.54 20.41
CA ILE A 278 -4.86 5.08 21.33
C ILE A 278 -5.34 5.03 22.79
N PHE A 279 -6.06 6.06 23.23
CA PHE A 279 -6.54 6.18 24.60
C PHE A 279 -7.94 5.59 24.82
N ASN A 280 -8.70 5.33 23.75
CA ASN A 280 -10.05 4.76 23.82
C ASN A 280 -10.03 3.24 23.96
N ASN A 281 -8.91 2.59 23.63
CA ASN A 281 -8.72 1.15 23.82
C ASN A 281 -8.70 0.75 25.31
N PRO A 282 -9.54 -0.21 25.75
CA PRO A 282 -9.50 -0.79 27.10
C PRO A 282 -8.11 -1.18 27.59
N ASP A 283 -7.89 -1.14 28.90
CA ASP A 283 -6.58 -1.49 29.48
C ASP A 283 -6.27 -2.98 29.38
N ASP A 284 -7.31 -3.82 29.26
CA ASP A 284 -7.21 -5.26 29.03
C ASP A 284 -7.18 -5.64 27.55
N THR A 285 -7.08 -4.66 26.63
CA THR A 285 -6.96 -4.93 25.20
C THR A 285 -5.75 -5.81 24.91
N ALA A 286 -5.98 -6.91 24.18
CA ALA A 286 -4.98 -7.87 23.76
C ALA A 286 -5.12 -8.22 22.28
N LEU A 287 -3.97 -8.36 21.61
CA LEU A 287 -3.85 -8.82 20.23
C LEU A 287 -3.34 -10.26 20.25
N GLU A 288 -4.18 -11.21 19.85
CA GLU A 288 -3.81 -12.62 19.71
C GLU A 288 -3.51 -12.90 18.22
N LEU A 289 -2.23 -12.87 17.82
CA LEU A 289 -1.83 -13.14 16.43
C LEU A 289 -2.17 -14.59 16.05
N ILE A 290 -2.91 -14.76 14.94
CA ILE A 290 -3.29 -16.06 14.38
C ILE A 290 -2.36 -16.43 13.23
N SER A 291 -2.17 -15.52 12.29
CA SER A 291 -1.28 -15.73 11.15
C SER A 291 -0.67 -14.40 10.69
N ARG A 292 0.51 -14.50 10.08
CA ARG A 292 1.21 -13.35 9.49
C ARG A 292 1.79 -13.74 8.13
N THR A 293 1.53 -12.91 7.13
CA THR A 293 2.18 -12.98 5.81
C THR A 293 3.01 -11.74 5.57
N VAL A 294 4.29 -11.91 5.26
CA VAL A 294 5.22 -10.80 4.98
C VAL A 294 5.52 -10.76 3.48
N GLY A 295 5.19 -9.64 2.85
CA GLY A 295 5.52 -9.34 1.46
C GLY A 295 6.82 -8.52 1.34
N ILE A 296 7.07 -7.96 0.16
CA ILE A 296 8.24 -7.10 -0.08
C ILE A 296 8.12 -5.71 0.55
N ASP A 297 6.88 -5.25 0.75
CA ASP A 297 6.46 -3.90 1.15
C ASP A 297 5.25 -3.90 2.10
N ARG A 298 4.85 -5.06 2.65
CA ARG A 298 3.66 -5.14 3.51
C ARG A 298 3.69 -6.30 4.47
N VAL A 299 2.94 -6.15 5.55
CA VAL A 299 2.61 -7.20 6.51
C VAL A 299 1.08 -7.39 6.50
N VAL A 300 0.62 -8.63 6.41
CA VAL A 300 -0.79 -8.98 6.55
C VAL A 300 -0.94 -9.85 7.79
N ASP A 301 -1.64 -9.33 8.79
CA ASP A 301 -1.91 -10.02 10.04
C ASP A 301 -3.39 -10.44 10.11
N GLU A 302 -3.62 -11.70 10.45
CA GLU A 302 -4.89 -12.16 11.00
C GLU A 302 -4.73 -12.32 12.50
N PHE A 303 -5.61 -11.71 13.29
CA PHE A 303 -5.52 -11.74 14.74
C PHE A 303 -6.90 -11.67 15.40
N ILE A 304 -6.97 -12.05 16.67
CA ILE A 304 -8.15 -11.84 17.51
C ILE A 304 -7.90 -10.62 18.40
N PHE A 305 -8.78 -9.63 18.29
CA PHE A 305 -8.82 -8.46 19.15
C PHE A 305 -9.72 -8.77 20.35
N SER A 306 -9.11 -8.85 21.54
CA SER A 306 -9.78 -9.22 22.78
C SER A 306 -9.81 -8.04 23.73
N LEU A 307 -10.97 -7.74 24.34
CA LEU A 307 -11.12 -6.67 25.34
C LEU A 307 -12.40 -6.83 26.17
N THR A 308 -12.50 -6.11 27.28
CA THR A 308 -13.77 -5.85 27.96
C THR A 308 -14.35 -4.51 27.53
N HIS A 309 -15.60 -4.46 27.07
CA HIS A 309 -16.25 -3.21 26.66
C HIS A 309 -16.66 -2.36 27.88
N ASN A 310 -15.67 -1.80 28.57
CA ASN A 310 -15.77 -1.06 29.83
C ASN A 310 -15.66 0.48 29.68
N LYS A 311 -15.36 0.96 28.48
CA LYS A 311 -15.44 2.37 28.05
C LYS A 311 -15.97 2.42 26.62
N GLU A 312 -16.39 3.61 26.17
CA GLU A 312 -16.82 3.81 24.79
C GLU A 312 -15.63 3.60 23.83
N ILE A 313 -15.85 2.83 22.76
CA ILE A 313 -14.84 2.50 21.74
C ILE A 313 -15.41 2.91 20.38
N ASP A 314 -15.46 4.21 20.16
CA ASP A 314 -16.12 4.84 19.03
C ASP A 314 -15.55 4.45 17.67
N TRP A 315 -14.26 4.15 17.57
CA TRP A 315 -13.67 3.64 16.34
C TRP A 315 -14.14 2.23 15.94
N LEU A 316 -14.63 1.43 16.90
CA LEU A 316 -15.04 0.03 16.73
C LEU A 316 -16.58 -0.11 16.65
N ILE A 317 -17.27 0.59 17.55
CA ILE A 317 -18.73 0.56 17.73
C ILE A 317 -19.23 1.96 18.16
N PRO A 318 -19.33 2.89 17.19
CA PRO A 318 -19.72 4.28 17.47
C PRO A 318 -21.03 4.40 18.25
N GLY A 319 -21.03 5.22 19.31
CA GLY A 319 -22.24 5.60 20.05
C GLY A 319 -22.83 4.54 20.98
N ILE A 320 -22.14 3.42 21.21
CA ILE A 320 -22.57 2.39 22.15
C ILE A 320 -21.84 2.58 23.50
N PRO A 321 -22.56 2.89 24.60
CA PRO A 321 -21.94 3.02 25.92
C PRO A 321 -21.36 1.70 26.44
N PRO A 322 -20.53 1.75 27.50
CA PRO A 322 -19.93 0.56 28.10
C PRO A 322 -20.97 -0.49 28.48
N THR A 323 -20.76 -1.72 28.04
CA THR A 323 -21.67 -2.85 28.33
C THR A 323 -21.12 -3.82 29.37
N GLY A 324 -19.82 -3.72 29.68
CA GLY A 324 -19.11 -4.66 30.57
C GLY A 324 -18.91 -6.06 29.99
N LYS A 325 -19.33 -6.32 28.74
CA LYS A 325 -19.20 -7.63 28.11
C LYS A 325 -17.80 -7.83 27.54
N PRO A 326 -17.23 -9.06 27.66
CA PRO A 326 -16.00 -9.40 26.95
C PRO A 326 -16.28 -9.56 25.45
N LEU A 327 -15.34 -9.10 24.64
CA LEU A 327 -15.34 -9.22 23.19
C LEU A 327 -14.09 -9.98 22.76
N ARG A 328 -14.27 -10.94 21.86
CA ARG A 328 -13.19 -11.55 21.06
C ARG A 328 -13.57 -11.48 19.60
N ILE A 329 -12.84 -10.69 18.82
CA ILE A 329 -13.26 -10.28 17.48
C ILE A 329 -12.17 -10.66 16.48
N PRO A 330 -12.48 -11.39 15.40
CA PRO A 330 -11.55 -11.60 14.29
C PRO A 330 -11.24 -10.29 13.57
N PHE A 331 -9.95 -10.03 13.35
CA PHE A 331 -9.41 -8.89 12.62
C PHE A 331 -8.47 -9.36 11.50
N THR A 332 -8.41 -8.55 10.44
CA THR A 332 -7.39 -8.62 9.40
C THR A 332 -6.82 -7.22 9.22
N SER A 333 -5.50 -7.08 9.30
CA SER A 333 -4.80 -5.82 8.97
C SER A 333 -3.89 -6.04 7.77
N VAL A 334 -3.99 -5.14 6.78
CA VAL A 334 -3.05 -5.03 5.66
C VAL A 334 -2.26 -3.75 5.86
N VAL A 335 -1.00 -3.90 6.28
CA VAL A 335 -0.10 -2.82 6.65
C VAL A 335 0.93 -2.65 5.56
N ASN A 336 0.91 -1.51 4.87
CA ASN A 336 1.87 -1.24 3.81
C ASN A 336 2.98 -0.30 4.29
N ILE A 337 4.20 -0.66 3.93
CA ILE A 337 5.45 -0.05 4.36
C ILE A 337 6.22 0.42 3.12
N ARG A 338 6.77 1.63 3.21
CA ARG A 338 7.68 2.22 2.24
C ARG A 338 9.02 2.43 2.94
N GLY A 339 10.05 1.72 2.49
CA GLY A 339 11.32 1.66 3.18
C GLY A 339 11.16 1.19 4.62
N ASP A 340 11.33 2.11 5.57
CA ASP A 340 11.27 1.85 7.02
C ASP A 340 10.06 2.48 7.72
N ARG A 341 9.05 2.90 6.97
CA ARG A 341 7.88 3.63 7.48
C ARG A 341 6.57 3.11 6.91
N LEU A 342 5.52 3.14 7.73
CA LEU A 342 4.17 2.82 7.28
C LEU A 342 3.63 3.96 6.42
N TYR A 343 3.00 3.62 5.29
CA TYR A 343 2.27 4.61 4.49
C TYR A 343 0.76 4.40 4.47
N HIS A 344 0.28 3.17 4.65
CA HIS A 344 -1.12 2.99 5.00
C HIS A 344 -1.44 1.69 5.70
N GLU A 345 -2.62 1.68 6.31
CA GLU A 345 -3.23 0.50 6.92
C GLU A 345 -4.68 0.36 6.47
N HIS A 346 -5.05 -0.84 6.07
CA HIS A 346 -6.44 -1.24 5.90
C HIS A 346 -6.78 -2.30 6.95
N ILE A 347 -7.62 -1.91 7.90
CA ILE A 347 -8.01 -2.77 9.01
C ILE A 347 -9.48 -3.15 8.84
N ALA A 348 -9.75 -4.45 8.79
CA ALA A 348 -11.07 -5.02 8.74
C ALA A 348 -11.30 -5.94 9.94
N TRP A 349 -12.55 -6.07 10.35
CA TRP A 349 -12.97 -6.98 11.40
C TRP A 349 -14.42 -7.42 11.20
N ASP A 350 -14.83 -8.46 11.91
CA ASP A 350 -16.20 -8.95 11.86
C ASP A 350 -17.13 -8.15 12.78
N GLN A 351 -17.76 -7.11 12.21
CA GLN A 351 -18.72 -6.27 12.92
C GLN A 351 -19.93 -7.05 13.45
N ALA A 352 -20.38 -8.10 12.75
CA ALA A 352 -21.51 -8.90 13.21
C ALA A 352 -21.14 -9.67 14.48
N THR A 353 -19.91 -10.17 14.57
CA THR A 353 -19.37 -10.79 15.78
C THR A 353 -19.33 -9.82 16.97
N VAL A 354 -19.06 -8.53 16.73
CA VAL A 354 -19.16 -7.48 17.78
C VAL A 354 -20.60 -7.35 18.27
N LEU A 355 -21.55 -7.12 17.36
CA LEU A 355 -22.96 -6.87 17.70
C LEU A 355 -23.61 -8.09 18.37
N VAL A 356 -23.31 -9.31 17.95
CA VAL A 356 -23.80 -10.54 18.59
C VAL A 356 -23.26 -10.67 20.02
N GLN A 357 -21.96 -10.48 20.24
CA GLN A 357 -21.39 -10.58 21.59
C GLN A 357 -21.93 -9.50 22.54
N LEU A 358 -22.21 -8.30 22.01
CA LEU A 358 -22.86 -7.23 22.76
C LEU A 358 -24.35 -7.48 23.02
N GLY A 359 -24.97 -8.46 22.36
CA GLY A 359 -26.41 -8.74 22.45
C GLY A 359 -27.27 -7.68 21.74
N LEU A 360 -26.70 -7.02 20.73
CA LEU A 360 -27.37 -5.99 19.92
C LEU A 360 -27.89 -6.52 18.59
N MET A 361 -27.42 -7.71 18.16
CA MET A 361 -27.89 -8.38 16.94
C MET A 361 -29.00 -9.39 17.26
N PRO A 362 -30.19 -9.29 16.67
CA PRO A 362 -31.22 -10.32 16.80
C PRO A 362 -30.81 -11.60 16.05
N ASP A 363 -31.31 -12.75 16.49
CA ASP A 363 -31.06 -14.04 15.81
C ASP A 363 -31.70 -14.12 14.41
N TYR A 364 -32.74 -13.31 14.19
CA TYR A 364 -33.53 -13.30 12.97
C TYR A 364 -33.80 -11.86 12.51
N LEU A 365 -33.69 -11.64 11.20
CA LEU A 365 -34.03 -10.39 10.52
C LEU A 365 -35.28 -10.57 9.65
N PRO A 366 -36.06 -9.50 9.40
CA PRO A 366 -37.16 -9.56 8.44
C PRO A 366 -36.69 -9.96 7.04
N PHE A 367 -37.45 -10.81 6.37
CA PHE A 367 -37.26 -11.16 4.96
C PHE A 367 -38.47 -10.70 4.14
N PRO A 368 -38.44 -9.50 3.52
CA PRO A 368 -39.62 -8.89 2.91
C PRO A 368 -39.90 -9.36 1.47
N TYR A 369 -39.17 -10.36 0.98
CA TYR A 369 -39.23 -10.80 -0.41
C TYR A 369 -40.05 -12.09 -0.56
N ALA A 370 -40.64 -12.29 -1.75
CA ALA A 370 -41.27 -13.56 -2.10
C ALA A 370 -40.21 -14.68 -2.16
N LEU A 371 -40.63 -15.90 -1.82
CA LEU A 371 -39.78 -17.08 -2.00
C LEU A 371 -39.69 -17.47 -3.48
N PRO A 372 -38.70 -18.29 -3.90
CA PRO A 372 -38.51 -18.67 -5.31
C PRO A 372 -39.71 -19.34 -5.98
N ASP A 373 -40.61 -19.95 -5.20
CA ASP A 373 -41.87 -20.54 -5.65
C ASP A 373 -43.03 -19.52 -5.76
N GLY A 374 -42.75 -18.24 -5.52
CA GLY A 374 -43.73 -17.15 -5.52
C GLY A 374 -44.51 -17.00 -4.21
N ARG A 375 -44.23 -17.81 -3.19
CA ARG A 375 -44.95 -17.74 -1.92
C ARG A 375 -44.64 -16.44 -1.17
N LEU A 376 -45.71 -15.80 -0.69
CA LEU A 376 -45.68 -14.68 0.25
C LEU A 376 -46.07 -15.16 1.66
N PRO A 377 -45.75 -14.39 2.72
CA PRO A 377 -46.23 -14.70 4.06
C PRO A 377 -47.77 -14.77 4.10
N GLY A 378 -48.32 -15.68 4.91
CA GLY A 378 -49.76 -15.73 5.18
C GLY A 378 -50.28 -14.43 5.81
N PRO A 379 -51.61 -14.19 5.79
CA PRO A 379 -52.20 -13.02 6.46
C PRO A 379 -51.82 -12.96 7.95
N GLY A 380 -51.31 -11.81 8.40
CA GLY A 380 -50.86 -11.61 9.79
C GLY A 380 -49.51 -12.29 10.12
N LYS A 381 -48.73 -12.66 9.11
CA LYS A 381 -47.43 -13.32 9.27
C LYS A 381 -46.33 -12.61 8.49
N ARG A 382 -45.08 -12.91 8.85
CA ARG A 382 -43.88 -12.46 8.14
C ARG A 382 -42.89 -13.59 7.94
N PHE A 383 -42.02 -13.42 6.95
CA PHE A 383 -40.84 -14.25 6.80
C PHE A 383 -39.66 -13.67 7.56
N GLU A 384 -38.85 -14.56 8.11
CA GLU A 384 -37.63 -14.22 8.84
C GLU A 384 -36.43 -15.01 8.30
N TYR A 385 -35.30 -14.31 8.20
CA TYR A 385 -34.00 -14.83 7.82
C TYR A 385 -33.12 -14.97 9.07
N ARG A 386 -32.52 -16.14 9.27
CA ARG A 386 -31.60 -16.37 10.38
C ARG A 386 -30.26 -15.68 10.10
N VAL A 387 -29.80 -14.84 11.03
CA VAL A 387 -28.54 -14.10 10.87
C VAL A 387 -27.35 -15.07 10.85
N PRO A 388 -26.46 -15.00 9.84
CA PRO A 388 -25.31 -15.90 9.71
C PRO A 388 -24.11 -15.38 10.53
N ALA A 389 -24.31 -15.13 11.83
CA ALA A 389 -23.28 -14.62 12.73
C ALA A 389 -23.24 -15.44 14.02
N ALA A 390 -22.04 -15.87 14.43
CA ALA A 390 -21.86 -16.80 15.53
C ALA A 390 -21.26 -16.15 16.80
N GLY A 391 -20.97 -14.85 16.77
CA GLY A 391 -20.34 -14.13 17.88
C GLY A 391 -18.97 -14.71 18.23
N VAL A 392 -18.73 -14.98 19.51
CA VAL A 392 -17.44 -15.52 20.01
C VAL A 392 -17.01 -16.82 19.31
N LYS A 393 -17.96 -17.61 18.80
CA LYS A 393 -17.67 -18.86 18.08
C LYS A 393 -16.90 -18.59 16.78
N THR A 394 -17.07 -17.43 16.14
CA THR A 394 -16.30 -17.05 14.95
C THR A 394 -14.80 -16.96 15.30
N ALA A 395 -14.46 -16.27 16.41
CA ALA A 395 -13.10 -16.18 16.90
C ALA A 395 -12.53 -17.56 17.30
N GLN A 396 -13.33 -18.40 17.96
CA GLN A 396 -12.92 -19.76 18.32
C GLN A 396 -12.62 -20.63 17.09
N LYS A 397 -13.41 -20.51 16.02
CA LYS A 397 -13.19 -21.26 14.78
C LYS A 397 -11.94 -20.79 14.03
N LEU A 398 -11.66 -19.49 14.03
CA LEU A 398 -10.44 -18.93 13.44
C LEU A 398 -9.19 -19.38 14.21
N GLU A 399 -9.25 -19.38 15.54
CA GLU A 399 -8.18 -19.83 16.41
C GLU A 399 -7.89 -21.34 16.29
N ASN A 400 -8.95 -22.15 16.11
CA ASN A 400 -8.84 -23.60 16.06
C ASN A 400 -9.98 -24.20 15.23
N GLU A 401 -9.60 -24.87 14.15
CA GLU A 401 -10.50 -25.44 13.16
C GLU A 401 -11.45 -26.51 13.71
N HIS A 402 -11.17 -27.09 14.88
CA HIS A 402 -11.97 -28.12 15.52
C HIS A 402 -13.01 -27.60 16.54
N LYS A 403 -12.96 -26.32 16.95
CA LYS A 403 -13.85 -25.77 18.00
C LYS A 403 -15.31 -25.60 17.54
N VAL A 404 -15.55 -25.38 16.24
CA VAL A 404 -16.90 -25.18 15.69
C VAL A 404 -17.08 -26.04 14.42
N PRO A 405 -18.16 -26.84 14.31
CA PRO A 405 -18.42 -27.64 13.13
C PRO A 405 -18.60 -26.80 11.86
N SER A 406 -18.03 -27.26 10.75
CA SER A 406 -18.27 -26.66 9.43
C SER A 406 -19.61 -27.10 8.85
N ASN A 407 -20.13 -26.35 7.87
CA ASN A 407 -21.29 -26.71 7.01
C ASN A 407 -22.69 -26.76 7.64
N GLN A 408 -22.84 -26.66 8.97
CA GLN A 408 -24.16 -26.68 9.62
C GLN A 408 -25.05 -25.48 9.22
N MET A 409 -24.47 -24.35 8.84
CA MET A 409 -25.24 -23.17 8.41
C MET A 409 -25.99 -23.39 7.08
N PHE A 410 -25.59 -24.35 6.25
CA PHE A 410 -26.29 -24.64 4.99
C PHE A 410 -27.70 -25.22 5.20
N GLU A 411 -28.02 -25.65 6.43
CA GLU A 411 -29.35 -26.10 6.81
C GLU A 411 -30.33 -24.95 7.05
N TYR A 412 -29.87 -23.70 7.15
CA TYR A 412 -30.73 -22.57 7.46
C TYR A 412 -31.77 -22.35 6.36
N LYS A 413 -33.02 -22.09 6.79
CA LYS A 413 -34.15 -21.80 5.92
C LYS A 413 -34.86 -20.55 6.39
N ILE A 414 -35.49 -19.85 5.44
CA ILE A 414 -36.47 -18.83 5.77
C ILE A 414 -37.60 -19.50 6.54
N ARG A 415 -37.98 -18.90 7.68
CA ARG A 415 -39.13 -19.34 8.48
C ARG A 415 -40.26 -18.35 8.35
N GLU A 416 -41.48 -18.83 8.54
CA GLU A 416 -42.67 -18.00 8.69
C GLU A 416 -43.01 -17.90 10.18
N VAL A 417 -43.28 -16.69 10.66
CA VAL A 417 -43.70 -16.41 12.04
C VAL A 417 -44.89 -15.46 12.04
N ASP A 418 -45.62 -15.41 13.15
CA ASP A 418 -46.71 -14.45 13.33
C ASP A 418 -46.15 -13.02 13.45
N ASP A 419 -46.84 -12.07 12.82
CA ASP A 419 -46.48 -10.66 12.86
C ASP A 419 -47.09 -10.04 14.14
N ASN A 420 -46.34 -10.18 15.24
CA ASN A 420 -46.71 -9.65 16.56
C ASN A 420 -46.61 -8.13 16.66
#